data_AF-A0AAD4ZN70-F1
#
_entry.id   AF-A0AAD4ZN70-F1
#
_cell.length_a   1.000
_cell.length_b   1.000
_cell.length_c   1.000
_cell.angle_alpha   90.00
_cell.angle_beta   90.00
_cell.angle_gamma   90.00
#
_symmetry.space_group_name_H-M   'P 1'
#
loop_
_entity.id
_entity.type
_entity.pdbx_description
1 polymer ?
#
loop_
_entity_poly.entity_id
_entity_poly.type
_entity_poly.pdbx_seq_one_letter_code
_entity_poly.pdbx_strand_id
1 'polypeptide(L)'
;MSDVRPLNEHVSYPGDQPWHVPFPSPPRTPNHDPTSSGSEAKSNDPLDKISAVTHHLQYMSKATDWWESKCDIHGQVMGNLANKLNKAYAGEVKQTLKAKSRSKELESLKLKLEDRKKNAVETFTQSEEYNHEMVECFNNGFEMF
;
A
#
# COMPACT_ATOMS: atom_id res chain seq x y z
N MET A 1 -25.73 3.55 14.70
CA MET A 1 -25.32 4.86 14.16
C MET A 1 -23.87 4.73 13.75
N SER A 2 -23.62 4.61 12.45
CA SER A 2 -22.29 4.34 11.90
C SER A 2 -21.63 5.67 11.58
N ASP A 3 -20.64 6.06 12.39
CA ASP A 3 -19.78 7.21 12.09
C ASP A 3 -18.83 6.85 10.94
N VAL A 4 -19.31 7.05 9.72
CA VAL A 4 -18.47 7.08 8.52
C VAL A 4 -17.76 8.44 8.50
N ARG A 5 -16.59 8.51 9.12
CA ARG A 5 -15.65 9.61 8.84
C ARG A 5 -15.12 9.42 7.41
N PRO A 6 -15.30 10.38 6.49
CA PRO A 6 -14.48 10.40 5.30
C PRO A 6 -13.11 10.88 5.75
N LEU A 7 -12.12 9.98 5.77
CA LEU A 7 -10.73 10.41 5.83
C LEU A 7 -10.41 10.98 4.45
N ASN A 8 -10.82 12.23 4.25
CA ASN A 8 -10.33 13.09 3.20
C ASN A 8 -8.87 13.40 3.56
N GLU A 9 -8.00 12.39 3.46
CA GLU A 9 -6.60 12.65 3.27
C GLU A 9 -6.54 13.36 1.94
N HIS A 10 -6.28 14.67 2.02
CA HIS A 10 -5.69 15.42 0.93
C HIS A 10 -4.46 14.61 0.50
N VAL A 11 -4.66 13.74 -0.50
CA VAL A 11 -3.57 13.24 -1.32
C VAL A 11 -3.13 14.46 -2.08
N SER A 12 -2.22 15.23 -1.47
CA SER A 12 -1.32 16.07 -2.22
C SER A 12 -0.57 15.10 -3.12
N TYR A 13 -1.10 14.91 -4.33
CA TYR A 13 -0.26 14.54 -5.45
C TYR A 13 0.94 15.50 -5.39
N PRO A 14 2.18 15.03 -5.51
CA PRO A 14 3.33 15.91 -5.62
C PRO A 14 3.20 16.68 -6.95
N GLY A 15 2.42 17.76 -6.88
CA GLY A 15 2.12 18.73 -7.92
C GLY A 15 3.07 19.92 -7.89
N ASP A 16 4.05 19.93 -6.99
CA ASP A 16 5.23 20.79 -7.09
C ASP A 16 6.37 19.94 -7.66
N GLN A 17 6.40 19.84 -9.00
CA GLN A 17 7.22 18.90 -9.78
C GLN A 17 8.73 19.03 -9.48
N PRO A 18 9.36 18.10 -8.74
CA PRO A 18 10.82 18.05 -8.58
C PRO A 18 11.49 17.42 -9.82
N TRP A 19 10.68 16.89 -10.75
CA TRP A 19 11.10 16.02 -11.84
C TRP A 19 11.35 16.74 -13.16
N HIS A 20 11.11 18.04 -13.22
CA HIS A 20 11.26 18.81 -14.45
C HIS A 20 12.72 19.23 -14.64
N VAL A 21 13.62 18.27 -14.84
CA VAL A 21 14.87 18.55 -15.54
C VAL A 21 14.51 18.60 -17.03
N PRO A 22 14.52 19.76 -17.69
CA PRO A 22 14.24 19.85 -19.12
C PRO A 22 15.33 19.13 -19.90
N PHE A 23 14.93 18.43 -20.97
CA PHE A 23 15.90 17.79 -21.86
C PHE A 23 16.79 18.87 -22.51
N PRO A 24 18.10 18.62 -22.71
CA PRO A 24 18.97 19.61 -23.32
C PRO A 24 18.46 19.96 -24.73
N SER A 25 18.49 21.25 -25.09
CA SER A 25 18.17 21.65 -26.46
C SER A 25 19.33 21.31 -27.40
N PRO A 26 19.05 20.87 -28.64
CA PRO A 26 20.08 20.66 -29.65
C PRO A 26 20.88 21.95 -29.90
N PRO A 27 22.15 21.85 -30.33
CA PRO A 27 22.91 23.01 -30.76
C PRO A 27 22.17 23.71 -31.91
N ARG A 28 22.00 25.04 -31.83
CA ARG A 28 21.53 25.82 -33.00
C ARG A 28 22.60 25.76 -34.07
N THR A 29 22.21 25.47 -35.31
CA THR A 29 23.08 25.64 -36.47
C THR A 29 23.54 27.10 -36.55
N PRO A 30 24.80 27.39 -36.93
CA PRO A 30 25.24 28.76 -37.15
C PRO A 30 24.31 29.46 -38.14
N ASN A 31 23.76 30.61 -37.76
CA ASN A 31 22.99 31.45 -38.68
C ASN A 31 23.96 31.95 -39.77
N HIS A 32 23.77 31.55 -41.02
CA HIS A 32 24.33 32.28 -42.14
C HIS A 32 23.36 33.43 -42.47
N ASP A 33 23.88 34.67 -42.50
CA ASP A 33 23.12 35.87 -42.88
C ASP A 33 22.39 35.69 -44.22
N PRO A 34 21.14 36.20 -44.39
CA PRO A 34 20.32 35.91 -45.56
C PRO A 34 20.70 36.71 -46.82
N THR A 35 21.86 37.37 -46.87
CA THR A 35 22.24 38.22 -48.01
C THR A 35 23.44 37.64 -48.76
N SER A 36 23.29 36.47 -49.36
CA SER A 36 24.11 36.07 -50.51
C SER A 36 23.48 34.90 -51.26
N SER A 37 23.08 35.16 -52.50
CA SER A 37 22.68 34.15 -53.47
C SER A 37 23.92 33.34 -53.88
N GLY A 38 24.21 32.26 -53.17
CA GLY A 38 25.28 31.34 -53.49
C GLY A 38 25.02 29.98 -52.86
N SER A 39 24.98 28.95 -53.70
CA SER A 39 25.12 27.50 -53.44
C SER A 39 25.23 27.06 -51.98
N GLU A 40 24.53 25.98 -51.61
CA GLU A 40 24.80 25.12 -50.43
C GLU A 40 26.27 24.60 -50.44
N ALA A 41 27.23 25.48 -50.23
CA ALA A 41 28.61 25.15 -50.03
C ALA A 41 28.71 24.75 -48.57
N LYS A 42 28.65 23.43 -48.33
CA LYS A 42 29.05 22.82 -47.07
C LYS A 42 30.36 23.48 -46.64
N SER A 43 30.32 24.29 -45.56
CA SER A 43 31.51 25.03 -45.12
C SER A 43 32.68 24.05 -45.01
N ASN A 44 33.70 24.29 -45.81
CA ASN A 44 34.92 23.49 -45.82
C ASN A 44 35.97 24.07 -44.86
N ASP A 45 35.63 25.12 -44.11
CA ASP A 45 36.49 25.65 -43.06
C ASP A 45 36.68 24.56 -41.98
N PRO A 46 37.92 24.10 -41.75
CA PRO A 46 38.21 23.17 -40.67
C PRO A 46 37.76 23.70 -39.30
N LEU A 47 37.74 25.01 -39.06
CA LEU A 47 37.29 25.60 -37.79
C LEU A 47 35.79 25.43 -37.57
N ASP A 48 34.97 25.60 -38.61
CA ASP A 48 33.52 25.38 -38.53
C ASP A 48 33.19 23.91 -38.25
N LYS A 49 33.95 23.00 -38.87
CA LYS A 49 33.81 21.55 -38.63
C LYS A 49 34.18 21.19 -37.19
N ILE A 50 35.27 21.75 -36.66
CA ILE A 50 35.70 21.55 -35.27
C ILE A 50 34.64 22.10 -34.31
N SER A 51 34.16 23.32 -34.55
CA SER A 51 33.11 23.95 -33.73
C SER A 51 31.82 23.10 -33.70
N ALA A 52 31.35 22.63 -34.86
CA ALA A 52 30.17 21.76 -34.95
C ALA A 52 30.35 20.45 -34.17
N VAL A 53 31.52 19.81 -34.27
CA VAL A 53 31.84 18.59 -33.51
C VAL A 53 31.88 18.88 -32.01
N THR A 54 32.51 19.98 -31.58
CA THR A 54 32.56 20.38 -30.17
C THR A 54 31.16 20.62 -29.60
N HIS A 55 30.30 21.34 -30.33
CA HIS A 55 28.92 21.58 -29.90
C HIS A 55 28.10 20.30 -29.83
N HIS A 56 28.28 19.38 -30.79
CA HIS A 56 27.62 18.08 -30.74
C HIS A 56 28.06 17.26 -29.53
N LEU A 57 29.37 17.19 -29.24
CA LEU A 57 29.88 16.48 -28.07
C LEU A 57 29.37 17.09 -26.76
N GLN A 58 29.32 18.41 -26.65
CA GLN A 58 28.74 19.09 -25.49
C GLN A 58 27.24 18.77 -25.30
N TYR A 59 26.48 18.73 -26.40
CA TYR A 59 25.07 18.32 -26.35
C TYR A 59 24.92 16.87 -25.91
N MET A 60 25.70 15.95 -26.50
CA MET A 60 25.67 14.53 -26.15
C MET A 60 26.04 14.30 -24.68
N SER A 61 27.04 15.01 -24.16
CA SER A 61 27.39 14.96 -22.73
C SER A 61 26.20 15.37 -21.85
N LYS A 62 25.58 16.53 -22.13
CA LYS A 62 24.42 17.00 -21.35
C LYS A 62 23.22 16.05 -21.45
N ALA A 63 23.03 15.41 -22.59
CA ALA A 63 21.96 14.43 -22.79
C ALA A 63 22.21 13.17 -21.96
N THR A 64 23.46 12.70 -21.88
CA THR A 64 23.85 11.58 -21.02
C THR A 64 23.62 11.90 -19.55
N ASP A 65 24.09 13.05 -19.06
CA ASP A 65 23.91 13.47 -17.66
C ASP A 65 22.41 13.57 -17.29
N TRP A 66 21.59 14.05 -18.23
CA TRP A 66 20.15 14.11 -18.06
C TRP A 66 19.52 12.71 -17.93
N TRP A 67 19.91 11.77 -18.78
CA TRP A 67 19.42 10.40 -18.73
C TRP A 67 19.82 9.69 -17.43
N GLU A 68 21.07 9.87 -16.99
CA GLU A 68 21.56 9.33 -15.73
C GLU A 68 20.73 9.85 -14.55
N SER A 69 20.53 11.18 -14.48
CA SER A 69 19.67 11.79 -13.46
C SER A 69 18.25 11.23 -13.47
N LYS A 70 17.65 11.05 -14.66
CA LYS A 70 16.31 10.46 -14.78
C LYS A 70 16.25 9.02 -14.30
N CYS A 71 17.26 8.20 -14.63
CA CYS A 71 17.35 6.83 -14.19
C CYS A 71 17.49 6.74 -12.66
N ASP A 72 18.33 7.57 -12.05
CA ASP A 72 18.51 7.62 -10.59
C ASP A 72 17.22 7.98 -9.87
N ILE A 73 16.55 9.04 -10.34
CA ILE A 73 15.25 9.48 -9.87
C ILE A 73 14.24 8.33 -9.92
N HIS A 74 14.17 7.64 -11.05
CA HIS A 74 13.21 6.55 -11.24
C HIS A 74 13.55 5.36 -10.33
N GLY A 75 14.84 5.05 -10.17
CA GLY A 75 15.33 4.03 -9.25
C GLY A 75 14.93 4.30 -7.80
N GLN A 76 15.05 5.55 -7.34
CA GLN A 76 14.62 5.96 -6.00
C GLN A 76 13.11 5.81 -5.80
N VAL A 77 12.30 6.25 -6.78
CA VAL A 77 10.83 6.13 -6.72
C VAL A 77 10.41 4.66 -6.66
N MET A 78 10.99 3.81 -7.51
CA MET A 78 10.70 2.37 -7.53
C MET A 78 11.14 1.69 -6.24
N GLY A 79 12.32 2.03 -5.70
CA GLY A 79 12.78 1.52 -4.40
C GLY A 79 11.85 1.91 -3.24
N ASN A 80 11.39 3.16 -3.22
CA ASN A 80 10.43 3.65 -2.23
C ASN A 80 9.07 2.93 -2.35
N LEU A 81 8.59 2.70 -3.57
CA LEU A 81 7.35 1.98 -3.82
C LEU A 81 7.45 0.52 -3.38
N ALA A 82 8.55 -0.16 -3.71
CA ALA A 82 8.81 -1.54 -3.28
C ALA A 82 8.83 -1.65 -1.75
N ASN A 83 9.46 -0.70 -1.06
CA ASN A 83 9.48 -0.65 0.41
C ASN A 83 8.09 -0.45 1.01
N LYS A 84 7.26 0.42 0.42
CA LYS A 84 5.86 0.60 0.85
C LYS A 84 5.05 -0.68 0.66
N LEU A 85 5.18 -1.33 -0.49
CA LEU A 85 4.50 -2.59 -0.81
C LEU A 85 4.87 -3.69 0.19
N ASN A 86 6.16 -3.87 0.47
CA ASN A 86 6.65 -4.87 1.42
C ASN A 86 6.11 -4.63 2.83
N LYS A 87 6.06 -3.38 3.30
CA LYS A 87 5.50 -3.04 4.62
C LYS A 87 3.99 -3.32 4.69
N ALA A 88 3.25 -2.96 3.63
CA ALA A 88 1.81 -3.23 3.56
C ALA A 88 1.53 -4.74 3.60
N TYR A 89 2.25 -5.51 2.79
CA TYR A 89 2.12 -6.97 2.74
C TYR A 89 2.44 -7.63 4.10
N ALA A 90 3.54 -7.23 4.75
CA ALA A 90 3.86 -7.73 6.09
C ALA A 90 2.77 -7.41 7.12
N GLY A 91 2.16 -6.22 7.02
CA GLY A 91 1.03 -5.81 7.85
C GLY A 91 -0.20 -6.71 7.64
N GLU A 92 -0.56 -6.97 6.39
CA GLU A 92 -1.70 -7.80 6.00
C GLU A 92 -1.53 -9.26 6.46
N VAL A 93 -0.34 -9.84 6.26
CA VAL A 93 -0.02 -11.20 6.73
C VAL A 93 -0.19 -11.30 8.25
N LYS A 94 0.34 -10.32 8.99
CA LYS A 94 0.21 -10.27 10.46
C LYS A 94 -1.25 -10.19 10.91
N GLN A 95 -2.07 -9.36 10.26
CA GLN A 95 -3.49 -9.24 10.58
C GLN A 95 -4.24 -10.53 10.26
N THR A 96 -3.96 -11.15 9.12
CA THR A 96 -4.57 -12.42 8.69
C THR A 96 -4.27 -13.54 9.68
N LEU A 97 -3.03 -13.65 10.16
CA LEU A 97 -2.67 -14.64 11.18
C LEU A 97 -3.41 -14.41 12.50
N LYS A 98 -3.52 -13.16 12.95
CA LYS A 98 -4.30 -12.81 14.15
C LYS A 98 -5.79 -13.18 13.99
N ALA A 99 -6.37 -12.89 12.84
CA ALA A 99 -7.76 -13.24 12.55
C ALA A 99 -7.98 -14.76 12.58
N LYS A 100 -7.06 -15.53 11.97
CA LYS A 100 -7.10 -17.00 12.03
C LYS A 100 -7.00 -17.54 13.46
N SER A 101 -6.12 -16.98 14.31
CA SER A 101 -6.02 -17.37 15.72
C SER A 101 -7.32 -17.11 16.48
N ARG A 102 -7.85 -15.88 16.37
CA ARG A 102 -9.12 -15.50 17.03
C ARG A 102 -10.29 -16.34 16.56
N SER A 103 -10.34 -16.71 15.29
CA SER A 103 -11.37 -17.60 14.76
C SER A 103 -11.34 -18.97 15.43
N LYS A 104 -10.14 -19.55 15.66
CA LYS A 104 -10.00 -20.84 16.35
C LYS A 104 -10.41 -20.74 17.82
N GLU A 105 -10.00 -19.68 18.50
CA GLU A 105 -10.40 -19.41 19.90
C GLU A 105 -11.91 -19.26 20.02
N LEU A 106 -12.55 -18.56 19.07
CA LEU A 106 -14.00 -18.36 19.04
C LEU A 106 -14.75 -19.69 18.91
N GLU A 107 -14.31 -20.59 18.03
CA GLU A 107 -14.93 -21.92 17.91
C GLU A 107 -14.78 -22.76 19.18
N SER A 108 -13.62 -22.70 19.86
CA SER A 108 -13.44 -23.36 21.15
C SER A 108 -14.36 -22.78 22.23
N LEU A 109 -14.54 -21.45 22.27
CA LEU A 109 -15.42 -20.79 23.22
C LEU A 109 -16.89 -21.11 22.97
N LYS A 110 -17.32 -21.22 21.70
CA LYS A 110 -18.67 -21.66 21.34
C LYS A 110 -18.96 -23.06 21.88
N LEU A 111 -18.05 -24.01 21.67
CA LEU A 111 -18.22 -25.37 22.19
C LEU A 111 -18.35 -25.38 23.72
N LYS A 112 -17.44 -24.69 24.42
CA LYS A 112 -17.50 -24.57 25.89
C LYS A 112 -18.79 -23.93 26.39
N LEU A 113 -19.36 -22.99 25.63
CA LEU A 113 -20.62 -22.34 25.98
C LEU A 113 -21.79 -23.32 25.87
N GLU A 114 -21.86 -24.11 24.80
CA GLU A 114 -22.91 -25.12 24.63
C GLU A 114 -22.83 -26.21 25.71
N ASP A 115 -21.63 -26.69 26.03
CA ASP A 115 -21.43 -27.65 27.13
C ASP A 115 -21.91 -27.08 28.47
N ARG A 116 -21.58 -25.81 28.78
CA ARG A 116 -22.04 -25.15 30.01
C ARG A 116 -23.55 -24.97 30.05
N LYS A 117 -24.18 -24.61 28.93
CA LYS A 117 -25.65 -24.48 28.85
C LYS A 117 -26.31 -25.82 29.14
N LYS A 118 -25.84 -26.90 28.51
CA LYS A 118 -26.36 -28.25 28.75
C LYS A 118 -26.24 -28.63 30.22
N ASN A 119 -25.06 -28.45 30.81
CA ASN A 119 -24.81 -28.81 32.20
C ASN A 119 -25.67 -27.98 33.18
N ALA A 120 -25.89 -26.70 32.88
CA ALA A 120 -26.77 -25.83 33.68
C ALA A 120 -28.24 -26.29 33.62
N VAL A 121 -28.73 -26.67 32.44
CA VAL A 121 -30.09 -27.23 32.27
C VAL A 121 -30.23 -28.54 33.04
N GLU A 122 -29.27 -29.46 32.91
CA GLU A 122 -29.30 -30.75 33.63
C GLU A 122 -29.30 -30.54 35.15
N THR A 123 -28.46 -29.64 35.66
CA THR A 123 -28.41 -29.32 37.10
C THR A 123 -29.73 -28.71 37.58
N PHE A 124 -30.34 -27.81 36.79
CA PHE A 124 -31.63 -27.22 37.13
C PHE A 124 -32.75 -28.26 37.17
N THR A 125 -32.82 -29.14 36.16
CA THR A 125 -33.82 -30.21 36.11
C THR A 125 -33.69 -31.15 37.32
N GLN A 126 -32.46 -31.59 37.65
CA GLN A 126 -32.22 -32.42 38.83
C GLN A 126 -32.62 -31.74 40.14
N SER A 127 -32.39 -30.43 40.25
CA SER A 127 -32.83 -29.66 41.40
C SER A 127 -34.36 -29.59 41.51
N GLU A 128 -35.07 -29.44 40.40
CA GLU A 128 -36.54 -29.42 40.38
C GLU A 128 -37.12 -30.80 40.76
N GLU A 129 -36.55 -31.88 40.22
CA GLU A 129 -36.93 -33.26 40.57
C GLU A 129 -36.74 -33.52 42.07
N TYR A 130 -35.58 -33.15 42.62
CA TYR A 130 -35.30 -33.27 44.05
C TYR A 130 -36.27 -32.45 44.90
N ASN A 131 -36.55 -31.20 44.51
CA ASN A 131 -37.50 -30.36 45.22
C ASN A 131 -38.91 -30.99 45.23
N HIS A 132 -39.33 -31.56 44.11
CA HIS A 132 -40.62 -32.25 44.01
C HIS A 132 -40.69 -33.47 44.93
N GLU A 133 -39.67 -34.31 44.93
CA GLU A 133 -39.57 -35.50 45.81
C GLU A 133 -39.61 -35.11 47.30
N MET A 134 -38.91 -34.03 47.68
CA MET A 134 -38.92 -33.53 49.06
C MET A 134 -40.29 -33.02 49.49
N VAL A 135 -41.03 -32.35 48.59
CA VAL A 135 -42.40 -31.88 48.86
C VAL A 135 -43.36 -33.07 49.01
N GLU A 136 -43.28 -34.08 48.14
CA GLU A 136 -44.08 -35.31 48.26
C GLU A 136 -43.80 -36.05 49.56
N CYS A 137 -42.52 -36.22 49.93
CA CYS A 137 -42.12 -36.83 51.21
C CYS A 137 -42.70 -36.07 52.41
N PHE A 138 -42.64 -34.74 52.38
CA PHE A 138 -43.17 -33.90 53.45
C PHE A 138 -44.69 -34.07 53.62
N ASN A 139 -45.44 -34.03 52.52
CA ASN A 139 -46.89 -34.19 52.54
C ASN A 139 -47.31 -35.58 53.02
N ASN A 140 -46.66 -36.64 52.54
CA ASN A 140 -46.94 -38.01 53.00
C ASN A 140 -46.65 -38.19 54.50
N GLY A 141 -45.57 -37.57 55.02
CA GLY A 141 -45.27 -37.60 56.45
C GLY A 141 -46.30 -36.86 57.30
N PHE A 142 -46.92 -35.81 56.75
CA PHE A 142 -47.99 -35.06 57.42
C PHE A 142 -49.32 -35.83 57.46
N GLU A 143 -49.65 -36.59 56.41
CA GLU A 143 -50.86 -37.43 56.39
C GLU A 143 -50.82 -38.61 57.38
N MET A 144 -49.64 -39.01 57.84
CA MET A 144 -49.47 -40.08 58.83
C MET A 144 -49.56 -39.62 60.30
N PHE A 145 -49.77 -38.32 60.55
CA PHE A 145 -49.93 -37.72 61.88
C PHE A 145 -51.40 -37.46 62.23
#